data_AF-A0A953ZDQ2-F1
#
_entry.id   AF-A0A953ZDQ2-F1
#
_cell.length_a   1.000
_cell.length_b   1.000
_cell.length_c   1.000
_cell.angle_alpha   90.00
_cell.angle_beta   90.00
_cell.angle_gamma   90.00
#
_symmetry.space_group_name_H-M   'P 1'
#
loop_
_entity.id
_entity.type
_entity.pdbx_description
1 polymer ?
#
loop_
_entity_poly.entity_id
_entity_poly.type
_entity_poly.pdbx_seq_one_letter_code
_entity_poly.pdbx_strand_id
1 'polypeptide(L)'
;MSFADTILGPKGLIAQKLPGYEDRPQQLAMAQAVEMALDNDRHLVVEAGTGVGKSFAYLVPAIRRAVEGKPDDRPIVISTGTIALQEQLYGKDIPFLRSVWEQEFTAVLAKGRSNYVSLRRLHNAARTEDKQGSGDMQRELSRLKRWAESTEDGSKSSMDFTPSGEA
;
A
#
# COMPACT_ATOMS: atom_id res chain seq x y z
N MET A 1 -7.85 17.70 22.87
CA MET A 1 -7.96 17.59 21.40
C MET A 1 -7.23 16.31 21.03
N SER A 2 -7.88 15.35 20.35
CA SER A 2 -7.22 14.08 20.01
C SER A 2 -6.19 14.32 18.91
N PHE A 3 -5.21 13.42 18.75
CA PHE A 3 -4.28 13.57 17.63
C PHE A 3 -5.01 13.43 16.29
N ALA A 4 -6.04 12.58 16.20
CA ALA A 4 -6.85 12.50 14.99
C ALA A 4 -7.42 13.87 14.55
N ASP A 5 -7.78 14.74 15.50
CA ASP A 5 -8.33 16.08 15.21
C ASP A 5 -7.28 17.04 14.62
N THR A 6 -6.01 16.93 15.03
CA THR A 6 -4.93 17.78 14.49
C THR A 6 -4.62 17.47 13.03
N ILE A 7 -4.95 16.27 12.55
CA ILE A 7 -4.73 15.83 11.17
C ILE A 7 -6.00 15.94 10.32
N LEU A 8 -7.12 15.39 10.81
CA LEU A 8 -8.39 15.25 10.09
C LEU A 8 -9.44 16.30 10.47
N GLY A 9 -9.18 17.15 11.46
CA GLY A 9 -10.11 18.23 11.78
C GLY A 9 -10.24 19.25 10.63
N PRO A 10 -11.25 20.14 10.68
CA PRO A 10 -11.50 21.15 9.65
C PRO A 10 -10.33 22.15 9.44
N LYS A 11 -9.41 22.24 10.42
CA LYS A 11 -8.18 23.04 10.34
C LYS A 11 -6.90 22.17 10.39
N GLY A 12 -7.05 20.86 10.31
CA GLY A 12 -5.96 19.90 10.42
C GLY A 12 -5.02 19.90 9.21
N LEU A 13 -3.90 19.18 9.33
CA LEU A 13 -2.86 19.15 8.29
C LEU A 13 -3.38 18.72 6.91
N ILE A 14 -4.34 17.80 6.87
CA ILE A 14 -4.94 17.34 5.60
C ILE A 14 -5.78 18.45 4.97
N ALA A 15 -6.58 19.17 5.75
CA ALA A 15 -7.40 20.27 5.26
C ALA A 15 -6.56 21.40 4.64
N GLN A 16 -5.34 21.60 5.13
CA GLN A 16 -4.41 22.62 4.62
C GLN A 16 -3.75 22.23 3.29
N LYS A 17 -3.58 20.92 3.02
CA LYS A 17 -2.86 20.41 1.84
C LYS A 17 -3.74 19.76 0.78
N LEU A 18 -4.97 19.35 1.10
CA LEU A 18 -5.89 18.72 0.16
C LEU A 18 -6.94 19.73 -0.33
N PRO A 19 -6.84 20.24 -1.58
CA PRO A 19 -7.87 21.09 -2.15
C PRO A 19 -9.21 20.37 -2.17
N GLY A 20 -10.27 21.04 -1.70
CA GLY A 20 -11.61 20.44 -1.62
C GLY A 20 -11.78 19.42 -0.50
N TYR A 21 -10.93 19.46 0.53
CA TYR A 21 -11.18 18.73 1.77
C TYR A 21 -12.56 19.09 2.34
N GLU A 22 -13.33 18.06 2.67
CA GLU A 22 -14.64 18.17 3.28
C GLU A 22 -14.55 17.59 4.69
N ASP A 23 -14.90 18.40 5.69
CA ASP A 23 -15.00 17.92 7.06
C ASP A 23 -16.15 16.91 7.18
N ARG A 24 -15.80 15.69 7.57
CA ARG A 24 -16.75 14.58 7.71
C ARG A 24 -16.70 14.09 9.16
N PRO A 25 -17.67 14.47 10.01
CA PRO A 25 -17.66 14.09 11.43
C PRO A 25 -17.55 12.58 11.67
N GLN A 26 -18.12 11.75 10.78
CA GLN A 26 -18.03 10.30 10.87
C GLN A 26 -16.59 9.78 10.63
N GLN A 27 -15.80 10.46 9.79
CA GLN A 27 -14.40 10.14 9.56
C GLN A 27 -13.59 10.37 10.83
N LEU A 28 -13.78 11.53 11.45
CA LEU A 28 -13.09 11.90 12.69
C LEU A 28 -13.49 10.99 13.85
N ALA A 29 -14.79 10.68 13.98
CA ALA A 29 -15.30 9.75 14.99
C ALA A 29 -14.70 8.34 14.84
N MET A 30 -14.61 7.83 13.60
CA MET A 30 -13.93 6.56 13.33
C MET A 30 -12.44 6.63 13.68
N ALA A 31 -11.76 7.72 13.31
CA ALA A 31 -10.34 7.88 13.60
C ALA A 31 -10.05 7.91 15.10
N GLN A 32 -10.84 8.64 15.88
CA GLN A 32 -10.76 8.67 17.34
C GLN A 32 -11.04 7.29 17.95
N ALA A 33 -12.02 6.55 17.43
CA ALA A 33 -12.30 5.20 17.89
C ALA A 33 -11.11 4.25 17.64
N VAL A 34 -10.51 4.31 16.45
CA VAL A 34 -9.32 3.51 16.11
C VAL A 34 -8.12 3.93 16.98
N GLU A 35 -7.91 5.23 17.18
CA GLU A 35 -6.88 5.79 18.06
C GLU A 35 -6.99 5.21 19.47
N MET A 36 -8.17 5.29 20.08
CA MET A 36 -8.43 4.73 21.40
C MET A 36 -8.24 3.21 21.45
N ALA A 37 -8.65 2.48 20.40
CA ALA A 37 -8.48 1.03 20.34
C ALA A 37 -6.99 0.64 20.30
N LEU A 38 -6.18 1.34 19.51
CA LEU A 38 -4.74 1.12 19.40
C LEU A 38 -3.99 1.49 20.69
N ASP A 39 -4.36 2.60 21.35
CA ASP A 39 -3.70 3.04 22.59
C ASP A 39 -4.01 2.14 23.79
N ASN A 40 -5.17 1.48 23.78
CA ASN A 40 -5.62 0.63 24.88
C ASN A 40 -5.49 -0.88 24.58
N ASP A 41 -4.86 -1.25 23.48
CA ASP A 41 -4.72 -2.64 23.01
C ASP A 41 -6.07 -3.40 22.96
N ARG A 42 -7.13 -2.74 22.44
CA ARG A 42 -8.48 -3.28 22.34
C ARG A 42 -8.89 -3.60 20.92
N HIS A 43 -9.75 -4.60 20.77
CA HIS A 43 -10.45 -4.84 19.50
C HIS A 43 -11.58 -3.83 19.29
N LEU A 44 -11.70 -3.36 18.06
CA LEU A 44 -12.75 -2.44 17.62
C LEU A 44 -13.37 -2.98 16.33
N VAL A 45 -14.69 -2.93 16.26
CA VAL A 45 -15.46 -3.20 15.04
C VAL A 45 -16.18 -1.91 14.66
N VAL A 46 -15.98 -1.46 13.42
CA VAL A 46 -16.63 -0.26 12.87
C VAL A 46 -17.31 -0.61 11.56
N GLU A 47 -18.59 -0.26 11.45
CA GLU A 47 -19.27 -0.19 10.17
C GLU A 47 -19.20 1.24 9.64
N ALA A 48 -18.69 1.39 8.42
CA ALA A 48 -18.46 2.70 7.82
C ALA A 48 -18.92 2.71 6.36
N GLY A 49 -19.84 3.62 6.04
CA GLY A 49 -20.41 3.78 4.69
C GLY A 49 -19.37 4.13 3.62
N THR A 50 -19.67 3.91 2.35
CA THR A 50 -18.80 4.36 1.24
C THR A 50 -18.62 5.88 1.25
N GLY A 51 -17.44 6.37 0.87
CA GLY A 51 -17.18 7.81 0.80
C GLY A 51 -16.85 8.51 2.12
N VAL A 52 -17.03 7.87 3.29
CA VAL A 52 -16.74 8.51 4.60
C VAL A 52 -15.24 8.74 4.89
N GLY A 53 -14.34 8.42 3.96
CA GLY A 53 -12.90 8.60 4.18
C GLY A 53 -12.26 7.55 5.10
N LYS A 54 -12.80 6.32 5.08
CA LYS A 54 -12.37 5.16 5.90
C LYS A 54 -10.85 4.97 5.93
N SER A 55 -10.20 5.08 4.76
CA SER A 55 -8.76 4.86 4.62
C SER A 55 -7.97 5.78 5.55
N PHE A 56 -8.20 7.09 5.47
CA PHE A 56 -7.48 8.02 6.35
C PHE A 56 -7.88 7.84 7.82
N ALA A 57 -9.14 7.48 8.08
CA ALA A 57 -9.61 7.28 9.45
C ALA A 57 -8.86 6.16 10.18
N TYR A 58 -8.48 5.07 9.51
CA TYR A 58 -7.61 4.05 10.14
C TYR A 58 -6.11 4.31 9.93
N LEU A 59 -5.70 4.95 8.81
CA LEU A 59 -4.28 5.18 8.51
C LEU A 59 -3.64 6.20 9.45
N VAL A 60 -4.33 7.31 9.74
CA VAL A 60 -3.79 8.38 10.60
C VAL A 60 -3.40 7.85 11.99
N PRO A 61 -4.32 7.23 12.77
CA PRO A 61 -3.94 6.69 14.08
C PRO A 61 -2.96 5.52 13.98
N ALA A 62 -2.99 4.72 12.91
CA ALA A 62 -2.01 3.66 12.67
C ALA A 62 -0.58 4.21 12.45
N ILE A 63 -0.43 5.24 11.63
CA ILE A 63 0.86 5.89 11.38
C ILE A 63 1.37 6.52 12.67
N ARG A 64 0.51 7.24 13.42
CA ARG A 64 0.91 7.77 14.75
C ARG A 64 1.47 6.66 15.63
N ARG A 65 0.72 5.57 15.80
CA ARG A 65 1.13 4.45 16.67
C ARG A 65 2.45 3.82 16.22
N ALA A 66 2.71 3.77 14.91
CA ALA A 66 3.95 3.27 14.35
C ALA A 66 5.14 4.21 14.55
N VAL A 67 4.93 5.53 14.44
CA VAL A 67 6.00 6.54 14.58
C VAL A 67 6.34 6.83 16.04
N GLU A 68 5.34 6.86 16.92
CA GLU A 68 5.53 7.04 18.37
C GLU A 68 5.94 5.75 19.08
N GLY A 69 5.86 4.62 18.39
CA GLY A 69 6.26 3.31 18.90
C GLY A 69 7.75 3.22 19.21
N LYS A 70 8.11 2.28 20.09
CA LYS A 70 9.52 1.97 20.35
C LYS A 70 10.10 1.10 19.23
N PRO A 71 11.43 1.06 19.04
CA PRO A 71 12.07 0.20 18.05
C PRO A 71 11.69 -1.29 18.13
N ASP A 72 11.32 -1.77 19.32
CA ASP A 72 10.89 -3.15 19.57
C ASP A 72 9.38 -3.37 19.43
N ASP A 73 8.59 -2.32 19.15
CA ASP A 73 7.16 -2.45 18.93
C ASP A 73 6.88 -3.20 17.62
N ARG A 74 5.80 -3.98 17.63
CA ARG A 74 5.37 -4.71 16.44
C ARG A 74 4.91 -3.71 15.37
N PRO A 75 5.24 -3.96 14.08
CA PRO A 75 4.75 -3.11 13.00
C PRO A 75 3.23 -3.17 12.90
N ILE A 76 2.62 -2.07 12.45
CA ILE A 76 1.19 -2.06 12.14
C ILE A 76 0.96 -2.77 10.81
N VAL A 77 0.01 -3.72 10.81
CA VAL A 77 -0.40 -4.46 9.62
C VAL A 77 -1.80 -4.03 9.22
N ILE A 78 -1.94 -3.57 7.98
CA ILE A 78 -3.23 -3.21 7.39
C ILE A 78 -3.59 -4.28 6.36
N SER A 79 -4.71 -4.95 6.59
CA SER A 79 -5.26 -5.96 5.67
C SER A 79 -6.50 -5.41 4.98
N THR A 80 -6.62 -5.65 3.67
CA THR A 80 -7.76 -5.21 2.86
C THR A 80 -8.12 -6.27 1.81
N GLY A 81 -9.34 -6.18 1.25
CA GLY A 81 -9.97 -7.26 0.51
C GLY A 81 -9.37 -7.60 -0.84
N THR A 82 -8.64 -6.70 -1.50
CA THR A 82 -8.08 -6.93 -2.84
C THR A 82 -6.71 -6.26 -3.02
N ILE A 83 -5.92 -6.76 -3.99
CA ILE A 83 -4.62 -6.17 -4.35
C ILE A 83 -4.79 -4.73 -4.84
N ALA A 84 -5.83 -4.45 -5.63
CA ALA A 84 -6.11 -3.10 -6.11
C ALA A 84 -6.35 -2.11 -4.95
N LEU A 85 -7.04 -2.53 -3.90
CA LEU A 85 -7.21 -1.71 -2.69
C LEU A 85 -5.88 -1.51 -1.95
N GLN A 86 -5.02 -2.53 -1.88
CA GLN A 86 -3.69 -2.39 -1.28
C GLN A 86 -2.82 -1.39 -2.07
N GLU A 87 -2.87 -1.44 -3.40
CA GLU A 87 -2.15 -0.54 -4.28
C GLU A 87 -2.66 0.89 -4.22
N GLN A 88 -3.98 1.08 -4.07
CA GLN A 88 -4.54 2.40 -3.84
C GLN A 88 -3.99 2.99 -2.53
N LEU A 89 -3.95 2.19 -1.46
CA LEU A 89 -3.37 2.65 -0.19
C LEU A 89 -1.89 3.00 -0.34
N TYR A 90 -1.12 2.10 -0.97
CA TYR A 90 0.34 2.23 -1.08
C TYR A 90 0.79 3.32 -2.07
N GLY A 91 0.12 3.45 -3.21
CA GLY A 91 0.51 4.36 -4.28
C GLY A 91 -0.13 5.75 -4.22
N LYS A 92 -1.19 5.93 -3.42
CA LYS A 92 -1.91 7.21 -3.33
C LYS A 92 -2.08 7.69 -1.90
N ASP A 93 -2.77 6.92 -1.05
CA ASP A 93 -3.18 7.39 0.27
C ASP A 93 -1.98 7.58 1.20
N ILE A 94 -1.06 6.61 1.25
CA ILE A 94 0.15 6.66 2.08
C ILE A 94 1.13 7.75 1.60
N PRO A 95 1.46 7.89 0.30
CA PRO A 95 2.30 8.99 -0.17
C PRO A 95 1.73 10.37 0.14
N PHE A 96 0.41 10.53 0.02
CA PHE A 96 -0.26 11.76 0.43
C PHE A 96 -0.08 12.00 1.94
N LEU A 97 -0.33 10.99 2.78
CA LEU A 97 -0.14 11.12 4.23
C LEU A 97 1.32 11.43 4.60
N ARG A 98 2.30 10.84 3.91
CA ARG A 98 3.71 11.18 4.09
C ARG A 98 4.00 12.66 3.76
N SER A 99 3.31 13.23 2.77
CA SER A 99 3.49 14.64 2.40
C SER A 99 2.95 15.65 3.42
N VAL A 100 2.06 15.20 4.32
CA VAL A 100 1.47 16.04 5.39
C VAL A 100 2.02 15.71 6.78
N TRP A 101 2.68 14.56 6.95
CA TRP A 101 3.26 14.14 8.23
C TRP A 101 4.63 14.80 8.43
N GLU A 102 4.90 15.26 9.66
CA GLU A 102 6.19 15.91 9.98
C GLU A 102 7.32 14.91 10.17
N GLN A 103 7.01 13.71 10.65
CA GLN A 103 7.96 12.64 10.94
C GLN A 103 8.00 11.63 9.79
N GLU A 104 9.18 11.09 9.51
CA GLU A 104 9.35 10.05 8.50
C GLU A 104 8.73 8.72 8.96
N PHE A 105 8.08 8.02 8.03
CA PHE A 105 7.57 6.67 8.27
C PHE A 105 7.66 5.78 7.02
N THR A 106 7.97 4.50 7.28
CA THR A 106 8.10 3.48 6.24
C THR A 106 6.81 2.68 6.11
N ALA A 107 6.39 2.46 4.87
CA ALA A 107 5.33 1.52 4.55
C ALA A 107 5.85 0.55 3.49
N VAL A 108 5.41 -0.70 3.57
CA VAL A 108 5.76 -1.76 2.61
C VAL A 108 4.49 -2.46 2.14
N LEU A 109 4.48 -2.86 0.87
CA LEU A 109 3.36 -3.57 0.26
C LEU A 109 3.67 -5.07 0.13
N ALA A 110 2.92 -5.89 0.85
CA ALA A 110 3.07 -7.35 0.83
C ALA A 110 1.93 -8.02 0.06
N LYS A 111 2.26 -8.69 -1.05
CA LYS A 111 1.31 -9.47 -1.87
C LYS A 111 1.65 -10.97 -1.81
N GLY A 112 0.73 -11.81 -2.28
CA GLY A 112 1.03 -13.23 -2.46
C GLY A 112 2.15 -13.44 -3.49
N ARG A 113 3.02 -14.44 -3.29
CA ARG A 113 4.18 -14.76 -4.15
C ARG A 113 3.90 -14.89 -5.64
N SER A 114 2.67 -15.25 -6.02
CA SER A 114 2.23 -15.36 -7.42
C SER A 114 2.09 -14.01 -8.11
N ASN A 115 2.12 -12.91 -7.35
CA ASN A 115 2.08 -11.53 -7.84
C ASN A 115 3.48 -10.94 -8.07
N TYR A 116 4.53 -11.76 -7.96
CA TYR A 116 5.90 -11.35 -8.20
C TYR A 116 6.56 -12.24 -9.25
N VAL A 117 7.51 -11.68 -9.99
CA VAL A 117 8.35 -12.45 -10.90
C VAL A 117 9.29 -13.36 -10.12
N SER A 118 9.41 -14.61 -10.58
CA SER A 118 10.38 -15.54 -10.02
C SER A 118 11.66 -15.51 -10.85
N LEU A 119 12.69 -14.85 -10.33
CA LEU A 119 14.02 -14.79 -10.97
C LEU A 119 14.58 -16.18 -11.27
N ARG A 120 14.37 -17.15 -10.36
CA ARG A 120 14.75 -18.55 -10.57
C ARG A 120 14.07 -19.17 -11.78
N ARG A 121 12.74 -19.01 -11.92
CA ARG A 121 11.99 -19.55 -13.07
C ARG A 121 12.41 -18.87 -14.36
N LEU A 122 12.60 -17.56 -14.32
CA LEU A 122 13.03 -16.75 -15.46
C LEU A 122 14.41 -17.18 -15.98
N HIS A 123 15.38 -17.35 -15.08
CA HIS A 123 16.72 -17.82 -15.43
C HIS A 123 16.71 -19.25 -16.01
N ASN A 124 15.90 -20.15 -15.46
CA ASN A 124 15.77 -21.51 -15.96
C ASN A 124 15.10 -21.56 -17.35
N ALA A 125 14.08 -20.74 -17.59
CA ALA A 125 13.42 -20.64 -18.89
C ALA A 125 14.39 -20.12 -19.97
N ALA A 126 15.14 -19.05 -19.67
CA ALA A 126 16.11 -18.47 -20.60
C ALA A 126 17.18 -19.49 -21.05
N ARG A 127 17.71 -20.28 -20.13
CA ARG A 127 18.71 -21.34 -20.43
C ARG A 127 18.17 -22.48 -21.30
N THR A 128 16.86 -22.71 -21.27
CA THR A 128 16.21 -23.83 -21.97
C THR A 128 15.87 -23.42 -23.40
N GLU A 129 15.34 -22.22 -23.59
CA GLU A 129 15.03 -21.66 -24.91
C GLU A 129 16.28 -21.45 -25.78
N ASP A 130 17.43 -21.07 -25.19
CA ASP A 130 18.71 -20.99 -25.91
C ASP A 130 19.12 -22.31 -26.60
N LYS A 131 18.51 -23.43 -26.22
CA LYS A 131 18.80 -24.76 -26.77
C LYS A 131 17.74 -25.30 -27.74
N GLN A 132 16.49 -24.82 -27.69
CA GLN A 132 15.34 -25.51 -28.30
C GLN A 132 14.22 -24.58 -28.84
N GLY A 133 14.36 -23.25 -28.70
CA GLY A 133 13.24 -22.30 -28.82
C GLY A 133 12.88 -21.82 -30.23
N SER A 134 11.61 -21.42 -30.40
CA SER A 134 11.16 -20.57 -31.50
C SER A 134 11.54 -19.11 -31.21
N GLY A 135 11.83 -18.32 -32.25
CA GLY A 135 12.33 -16.95 -32.08
C GLY A 135 11.37 -16.01 -31.32
N ASP A 136 10.09 -16.37 -31.17
CA ASP A 136 9.07 -15.55 -30.54
C ASP A 136 9.10 -15.68 -29.00
N MET A 137 9.18 -16.91 -28.49
CA MET A 137 9.31 -17.18 -27.04
C MET A 137 10.60 -16.57 -26.48
N GLN A 138 11.70 -16.66 -27.23
CA GLN A 138 12.97 -16.06 -26.82
C GLN A 138 12.88 -14.53 -26.71
N ARG A 139 12.11 -13.87 -27.59
CA ARG A 139 11.86 -12.42 -27.50
C ARG A 139 11.02 -12.07 -26.28
N GLU A 140 9.99 -12.85 -25.96
CA GLU A 140 9.16 -12.64 -24.76
C GLU A 140 9.97 -12.81 -23.47
N LEU A 141 10.76 -13.88 -23.34
CA LEU A 141 11.63 -14.08 -22.17
C LEU A 141 12.68 -12.97 -22.03
N SER A 142 13.24 -12.51 -23.15
CA SER A 142 14.17 -11.38 -23.15
C SER A 142 13.50 -10.09 -22.69
N ARG A 143 12.23 -9.85 -23.07
CA ARG A 143 11.43 -8.71 -22.59
C ARG A 143 11.18 -8.83 -21.08
N LEU A 144 10.76 -10.00 -20.61
CA LEU A 144 10.49 -10.26 -19.19
C LEU A 144 11.74 -10.11 -18.33
N LYS A 145 12.91 -10.54 -18.83
CA LYS A 145 14.20 -10.32 -18.18
C LYS A 145 14.55 -8.85 -18.05
N ARG A 146 14.48 -8.08 -19.14
CA ARG A 146 14.76 -6.64 -19.11
C ARG A 146 13.83 -5.91 -18.13
N TRP A 147 12.54 -6.25 -18.12
CA TRP A 147 11.59 -5.68 -17.17
C TRP A 147 11.91 -6.06 -15.71
N ALA A 148 12.28 -7.32 -15.45
CA ALA A 148 12.63 -7.78 -14.11
C ALA A 148 13.90 -7.09 -13.57
N GLU A 149 14.81 -6.67 -14.46
CA GLU A 149 16.01 -5.89 -14.12
C GLU A 149 15.73 -4.39 -13.93
N SER A 150 14.61 -3.87 -14.47
CA SER A 150 14.26 -2.44 -14.37
C SER A 150 13.32 -2.10 -13.21
N THR A 151 12.69 -3.09 -12.58
CA THR A 151 11.72 -2.91 -11.48
C THR A 151 12.39 -3.07 -10.12
N GLU A 152 11.91 -2.33 -9.12
CA GLU A 152 12.43 -2.39 -7.75
C GLU A 152 11.85 -3.56 -6.94
N ASP A 153 10.60 -3.95 -7.22
CA ASP A 153 9.86 -4.92 -6.41
C ASP A 153 9.51 -6.22 -7.15
N GLY A 154 9.62 -6.25 -8.48
CA GLY A 154 9.25 -7.41 -9.29
C GLY A 154 7.74 -7.70 -9.31
N SER A 155 6.91 -6.74 -8.90
CA SER A 155 5.44 -6.88 -8.83
C SER A 155 4.83 -6.96 -10.21
N LYS A 156 3.98 -7.96 -10.47
CA LYS A 156 3.23 -8.09 -11.73
C LYS A 156 2.44 -6.84 -12.10
N SER A 157 1.95 -6.09 -11.10
CA SER A 157 1.18 -4.87 -11.34
C SER A 157 1.99 -3.72 -11.95
N SER A 158 3.33 -3.77 -11.91
CA SER A 158 4.20 -2.79 -12.57
C SER A 158 4.61 -3.23 -13.99
N MET A 159 4.05 -4.34 -14.48
CA MET A 159 4.30 -4.84 -15.84
C MET A 159 3.33 -4.19 -16.84
N ASP A 160 3.88 -3.64 -17.92
CA ASP A 160 3.14 -2.98 -19.00
C ASP A 160 2.71 -3.94 -20.13
N PHE A 161 2.86 -5.25 -19.92
CA PHE A 161 2.49 -6.30 -20.87
C PHE A 161 2.03 -7.56 -20.16
N THR A 162 1.32 -8.41 -20.90
CA THR A 162 0.91 -9.74 -20.45
C THR A 162 1.70 -10.78 -21.24
N PRO A 163 2.45 -11.69 -20.58
CA PRO A 163 3.10 -12.81 -21.26
C PRO A 163 2.07 -13.71 -21.94
N SER A 164 2.40 -14.29 -23.10
CA SER A 164 1.48 -15.10 -23.90
C SER A 164 0.85 -16.30 -23.15
N GLY A 165 1.56 -16.88 -22.18
CA GLY A 165 1.06 -17.99 -21.35
C GLY A 165 0.15 -17.61 -20.18
N GLU A 166 -0.13 -16.32 -19.99
CA GLU A 166 -1.10 -15.82 -18.98
C GLU A 166 -2.41 -15.32 -19.60
N ALA A 167 -2.54 -15.31 -20.94
CA ALA A 167 -3.73 -14.87 -21.66
C ALA A 167 -4.81 -15.96 -21.76
#